data_AF-A0A952BXZ3-F1
#
_entry.id   AF-A0A952BXZ3-F1
#
_cell.length_a   1.000
_cell.length_b   1.000
_cell.length_c   1.000
_cell.angle_alpha   90.00
_cell.angle_beta   90.00
_cell.angle_gamma   90.00
#
_symmetry.space_group_name_H-M   'P 1'
#
loop_
_entity.id
_entity.type
_entity.pdbx_description
1 polymer ?
#
loop_
_entity_poly.entity_id
_entity_poly.type
_entity_poly.pdbx_seq_one_letter_code
_entity_poly.pdbx_strand_id
1 'polypeptide(L)'
;MSDTLGKIDHIGFVVNDLEASIVAYEKALSTVSSPSGITLNPYGFDSLPTGNEKSAVIGTDGQRLELIQPLNHHSIYYNHLQIHGEGLHHIGYRTRNLEQVTSYLVNSLGYTKINDLPEQNILRGCRQLVLKQPKQIHFLVELVEFPEDLLLMISDLARLDDRGLQAVIRQVDRNDLVIVLSAESEPIKQRFFSNMSRRAASMLEDDCKLISEVNPLTYNQCLDNIHAVVRRIIREGNLVLDSSK
;
A
#
# COMPACT_ATOMS: atom_id res chain seq x y z
N MET A 1 -8.80 -22.99 -6.54
CA MET A 1 -8.15 -21.87 -5.82
C MET A 1 -6.97 -22.46 -5.08
N SER A 2 -5.81 -21.81 -5.08
CA SER A 2 -4.57 -22.38 -4.53
C SER A 2 -4.51 -22.19 -3.02
N ASP A 3 -4.16 -23.23 -2.26
CA ASP A 3 -3.89 -23.16 -0.81
C ASP A 3 -2.53 -22.55 -0.49
N THR A 4 -1.76 -22.17 -1.51
CA THR A 4 -0.37 -21.71 -1.39
C THR A 4 -0.26 -20.20 -1.26
N LEU A 5 0.95 -19.72 -0.95
CA LEU A 5 1.30 -18.31 -1.11
C LEU A 5 0.94 -17.81 -2.51
N GLY A 6 0.33 -16.61 -2.57
CA GLY A 6 -0.03 -15.95 -3.82
C GLY A 6 1.10 -15.10 -4.41
N LYS A 7 0.74 -14.09 -5.21
CA LYS A 7 1.71 -13.10 -5.73
C LYS A 7 2.28 -12.26 -4.59
N ILE A 8 3.54 -11.83 -4.73
CA ILE A 8 4.14 -10.84 -3.82
C ILE A 8 3.36 -9.53 -3.94
N ASP A 9 2.96 -9.01 -2.80
CA ASP A 9 2.30 -7.71 -2.68
C ASP A 9 3.33 -6.61 -2.39
N HIS A 10 4.14 -6.82 -1.35
CA HIS A 10 5.17 -5.88 -0.94
C HIS A 10 6.35 -6.60 -0.30
N ILE A 11 7.46 -5.88 -0.19
CA ILE A 11 8.69 -6.32 0.46
C ILE A 11 9.10 -5.23 1.46
N GLY A 12 9.15 -5.58 2.74
CA GLY A 12 9.48 -4.66 3.82
C GLY A 12 10.95 -4.73 4.21
N PHE A 13 11.63 -3.60 4.12
CA PHE A 13 13.01 -3.39 4.55
C PHE A 13 13.05 -2.48 5.78
N VAL A 14 13.88 -2.84 6.75
CA VAL A 14 14.16 -1.98 7.90
C VAL A 14 15.47 -1.24 7.66
N VAL A 15 15.46 0.07 7.91
CA VAL A 15 16.55 1.00 7.64
C VAL A 15 16.81 1.91 8.84
N ASN A 16 18.04 2.40 9.01
CA ASN A 16 18.38 3.37 10.05
C ASN A 16 17.92 4.79 9.70
N ASP A 17 18.00 5.14 8.41
CA ASP A 17 17.66 6.47 7.88
C ASP A 17 16.71 6.32 6.69
N LEU A 18 15.43 6.57 6.94
CA LEU A 18 14.35 6.43 5.99
C LEU A 18 14.49 7.44 4.85
N GLU A 19 14.74 8.70 5.19
CA GLU A 19 14.86 9.79 4.23
C GLU A 19 16.03 9.56 3.25
N ALA A 20 17.20 9.17 3.76
CA ALA A 20 18.34 8.84 2.91
C ALA A 20 18.09 7.58 2.05
N SER A 21 17.39 6.59 2.61
CA SER A 21 17.05 5.35 1.90
C SER A 21 16.08 5.61 0.76
N ILE A 22 15.04 6.44 0.97
CA ILE A 22 14.10 6.86 -0.08
C ILE A 22 14.87 7.40 -1.29
N VAL A 23 15.74 8.40 -1.06
CA VAL A 23 16.52 9.04 -2.14
C VAL A 23 17.38 8.03 -2.89
N ALA A 24 17.99 7.09 -2.17
CA ALA A 24 18.81 6.04 -2.79
C ALA A 24 17.99 5.10 -3.67
N TYR A 25 16.84 4.62 -3.19
CA TYR A 25 15.98 3.69 -3.93
C TYR A 25 15.28 4.35 -5.11
N GLU A 26 14.79 5.58 -4.98
CA GLU A 26 14.20 6.33 -6.09
C GLU A 26 15.19 6.48 -7.25
N LYS A 27 16.43 6.86 -6.93
CA LYS A 27 17.49 7.00 -7.92
C LYS A 27 17.83 5.66 -8.58
N ALA A 28 17.87 4.58 -7.80
CA ALA A 28 18.21 3.25 -8.32
C ALA A 28 17.10 2.66 -9.20
N LEU A 29 15.84 2.89 -8.83
CA LEU A 29 14.68 2.27 -9.49
C LEU A 29 14.15 3.11 -10.67
N SER A 30 14.73 4.28 -10.94
CA SER A 30 14.31 5.19 -12.01
C SER A 30 12.82 5.56 -11.93
N THR A 31 12.24 5.54 -10.73
CA THR A 31 10.86 5.91 -10.47
C THR A 31 10.76 7.43 -10.43
N VAL A 32 9.96 8.03 -11.31
CA VAL A 32 9.83 9.49 -11.49
C VAL A 32 8.83 10.10 -10.48
N SER A 33 8.67 9.53 -9.30
CA SER A 33 7.62 9.96 -8.37
C SER A 33 8.08 9.74 -6.94
N SER A 34 7.96 10.80 -6.14
CA SER A 34 8.13 10.78 -4.69
C SER A 34 7.43 9.55 -4.09
N PRO A 35 7.98 8.90 -3.06
CA PRO A 35 7.26 7.84 -2.37
C PRO A 35 5.86 8.36 -2.04
N SER A 36 4.85 7.49 -2.13
CA SER A 36 3.65 7.64 -1.31
C SER A 36 4.17 7.85 0.12
N GLY A 37 4.14 9.11 0.57
CA GLY A 37 5.25 9.63 1.35
C GLY A 37 5.40 9.05 2.75
N ILE A 38 6.28 9.64 3.55
CA ILE A 38 6.57 9.22 4.93
C ILE A 38 5.27 9.09 5.75
N THR A 39 4.76 7.87 5.85
CA THR A 39 3.64 7.53 6.68
C THR A 39 4.21 7.30 8.07
N LEU A 40 3.96 8.26 8.97
CA LEU A 40 4.07 7.99 10.39
C LEU A 40 3.01 6.95 10.70
N ASN A 41 3.40 5.72 11.04
CA ASN A 41 2.45 4.74 11.51
C ASN A 41 2.24 5.01 13.01
N PRO A 42 1.09 5.59 13.43
CA PRO A 42 0.85 5.78 14.84
C PRO A 42 0.58 4.44 15.55
N TYR A 43 0.23 3.36 14.84
CA TYR A 43 -0.13 2.08 15.44
C TYR A 43 0.98 1.05 15.19
N GLY A 44 1.88 0.91 16.16
CA GLY A 44 2.82 -0.21 16.15
C GLY A 44 2.07 -1.56 16.17
N PHE A 45 2.79 -2.65 15.91
CA PHE A 45 2.27 -4.04 15.87
C PHE A 45 1.51 -4.50 17.15
N ASP A 46 1.52 -3.71 18.22
CA ASP A 46 0.86 -3.99 19.51
C ASP A 46 -0.38 -3.12 19.81
N SER A 47 -1.04 -2.53 18.81
CA SER A 47 -2.35 -1.85 18.99
C SER A 47 -2.39 -0.73 20.06
N LEU A 48 -1.24 -0.11 20.32
CA LEU A 48 -1.10 1.11 21.11
C LEU A 48 -0.70 2.27 20.18
N PRO A 49 -1.31 3.48 20.32
CA PRO A 49 -0.96 4.63 19.51
C PRO A 49 0.38 5.19 20.02
N THR A 50 1.48 4.92 19.32
CA THR A 50 2.82 5.27 19.81
C THR A 50 3.76 5.91 18.80
N GLY A 51 3.44 5.98 17.50
CA GLY A 51 4.36 6.63 16.54
C GLY A 51 5.77 6.03 16.62
N ASN A 52 5.84 4.70 16.75
CA ASN A 52 7.06 3.96 17.04
C ASN A 52 7.97 3.79 15.82
N GLU A 53 7.48 4.13 14.63
CA GLU A 53 8.21 4.03 13.38
C GLU A 53 7.77 5.10 12.38
N LYS A 54 8.68 5.41 11.46
CA LYS A 54 8.36 6.03 10.18
C LYS A 54 8.39 4.95 9.12
N SER A 55 7.48 5.03 8.15
CA SER A 55 7.51 4.15 6.99
C SER A 55 7.33 4.94 5.71
N ALA A 56 7.83 4.45 4.58
CA ALA A 56 7.53 4.97 3.26
C ALA A 56 7.34 3.82 2.29
N VAL A 57 6.46 4.02 1.32
CA VAL A 57 6.22 3.02 0.29
C VAL A 57 6.68 3.56 -1.07
N ILE A 58 7.49 2.77 -1.77
CA ILE A 58 7.94 3.03 -3.13
C ILE A 58 7.24 2.03 -4.04
N GLY A 59 6.42 2.54 -4.96
CA GLY A 59 5.76 1.71 -5.97
C GLY A 59 6.77 1.27 -7.03
N THR A 60 6.81 -0.03 -7.30
CA THR A 60 7.46 -0.61 -8.48
C THR A 60 6.39 -1.19 -9.42
N ASP A 61 6.75 -1.68 -10.60
CA ASP A 61 5.77 -2.20 -11.57
C ASP A 61 5.03 -3.45 -11.03
N GLY A 62 3.92 -3.21 -10.33
CA GLY A 62 3.05 -4.23 -9.77
C GLY A 62 3.48 -4.79 -8.40
N GLN A 63 4.51 -4.25 -7.75
CA GLN A 63 4.88 -4.56 -6.37
C GLN A 63 5.18 -3.28 -5.58
N ARG A 64 5.30 -3.40 -4.26
CA ARG A 64 5.63 -2.28 -3.38
C ARG A 64 6.86 -2.58 -2.55
N LEU A 65 7.77 -1.62 -2.45
CA LEU A 65 8.85 -1.66 -1.46
C LEU A 65 8.42 -0.81 -0.28
N GLU A 66 8.42 -1.38 0.91
CA GLU A 66 8.17 -0.66 2.15
C GLU A 66 9.50 -0.46 2.88
N LEU A 67 9.84 0.78 3.16
CA LEU A 67 11.00 1.16 3.96
C LEU A 67 10.52 1.56 5.34
N ILE A 68 11.11 1.00 6.39
CA ILE A 68 10.65 1.15 7.78
C ILE A 68 11.83 1.58 8.64
N GLN A 69 11.70 2.71 9.31
CA GLN A 69 12.65 3.18 10.32
C GLN A 69 12.01 3.16 11.70
N PRO A 70 12.53 2.37 12.65
CA PRO A 70 12.09 2.46 14.04
C PRO A 70 12.49 3.81 14.64
N LEU A 71 11.58 4.41 15.41
CA LEU A 71 11.79 5.65 16.14
C LEU A 71 12.15 5.42 17.62
N ASN A 72 12.08 4.18 18.11
CA ASN A 72 12.51 3.81 19.45
C ASN A 72 12.95 2.35 19.57
N HIS A 73 13.51 2.03 20.73
CA HIS A 73 14.11 0.74 21.05
C HIS A 73 13.11 -0.38 21.42
N HIS A 74 11.82 -0.06 21.55
CA HIS A 74 10.79 -1.06 21.86
C HIS A 74 10.14 -1.66 20.60
N SER A 75 10.53 -1.20 19.41
CA SER A 75 10.00 -1.70 18.14
C SER A 75 10.62 -3.04 17.73
N ILE A 76 9.80 -3.93 17.17
CA ILE A 76 10.29 -5.17 16.51
C ILE A 76 11.32 -4.87 15.42
N TYR A 77 11.17 -3.72 14.74
CA TYR A 77 12.08 -3.26 13.71
C TYR A 77 13.42 -2.81 14.30
N TYR A 78 13.42 -2.20 15.50
CA TYR A 78 14.66 -1.87 16.19
C TYR A 78 15.44 -3.14 16.54
N ASN A 79 14.75 -4.15 17.08
CA ASN A 79 15.38 -5.45 17.37
C ASN A 79 15.93 -6.10 16.10
N HIS A 80 15.22 -6.01 14.98
CA HIS A 80 15.74 -6.47 13.69
C HIS A 80 17.06 -5.77 13.32
N LEU A 81 17.13 -4.43 13.42
CA LEU A 81 18.36 -3.69 13.14
C LEU A 81 19.53 -4.13 14.03
N GLN A 82 19.28 -4.39 15.32
CA GLN A 82 20.34 -4.80 16.24
C GLN A 82 20.89 -6.20 15.93
N ILE A 83 20.03 -7.11 15.49
CA ILE A 83 20.41 -8.51 15.26
C ILE A 83 20.94 -8.73 13.85
N HIS A 84 20.33 -8.07 12.86
CA HIS A 84 20.54 -8.36 11.43
C HIS A 84 21.12 -7.18 10.65
N GLY A 85 21.12 -5.97 11.21
CA GLY A 85 21.42 -4.74 10.48
C GLY A 85 20.25 -4.29 9.61
N GLU A 86 20.51 -3.33 8.72
CA GLU A 86 19.54 -2.91 7.70
C GLU A 86 19.29 -4.05 6.70
N GLY A 87 18.04 -4.26 6.32
CA GLY A 87 17.74 -5.35 5.39
C GLY A 87 16.30 -5.80 5.37
N LEU A 88 16.09 -6.92 4.68
CA LEU A 88 14.79 -7.55 4.50
C LEU A 88 14.22 -8.01 5.84
N HIS A 89 13.06 -7.48 6.20
CA HIS A 89 12.31 -7.89 7.39
C HIS A 89 11.18 -8.85 7.06
N HIS A 90 10.39 -8.53 6.03
CA HIS A 90 9.23 -9.34 5.67
C HIS A 90 8.90 -9.29 4.18
N ILE A 91 8.18 -10.31 3.71
CA ILE A 91 7.58 -10.35 2.37
C ILE A 91 6.08 -10.58 2.52
N GLY A 92 5.30 -9.66 1.98
CA GLY A 92 3.84 -9.73 1.91
C GLY A 92 3.37 -10.52 0.69
N TYR A 93 2.44 -11.45 0.89
CA TYR A 93 1.83 -12.26 -0.16
C TYR A 93 0.31 -12.05 -0.18
N ARG A 94 -0.24 -11.79 -1.37
CA ARG A 94 -1.68 -11.66 -1.56
C ARG A 94 -2.38 -12.99 -1.34
N THR A 95 -3.49 -12.98 -0.62
CA THR A 95 -4.42 -14.10 -0.52
C THR A 95 -5.87 -13.63 -0.70
N ARG A 96 -6.72 -14.55 -1.17
CA ARG A 96 -8.18 -14.36 -1.25
C ARG A 96 -8.94 -15.05 -0.10
N ASN A 97 -8.22 -15.88 0.66
CA ASN A 97 -8.74 -16.59 1.81
C ASN A 97 -7.62 -16.74 2.84
N LEU A 98 -7.56 -15.79 3.76
CA LEU A 98 -6.52 -15.70 4.76
C LEU A 98 -6.51 -16.92 5.67
N GLU A 99 -7.67 -17.39 6.10
CA GLU A 99 -7.87 -18.55 6.96
C GLU A 99 -7.38 -19.85 6.31
N GLN A 100 -7.74 -20.08 5.04
CA GLN A 100 -7.37 -21.28 4.30
C GLN A 100 -5.85 -21.36 4.11
N VAL A 101 -5.23 -20.28 3.61
CA VAL A 101 -3.78 -20.25 3.40
C VAL A 101 -3.03 -20.35 4.73
N THR A 102 -3.48 -19.65 5.77
CA THR A 102 -2.91 -19.77 7.12
C THR A 102 -2.95 -21.20 7.61
N SER A 103 -4.11 -21.85 7.51
CA SER A 103 -4.30 -23.24 7.95
C SER A 103 -3.36 -24.19 7.20
N TYR A 104 -3.21 -24.02 5.89
CA TYR A 104 -2.28 -24.81 5.09
C TYR A 104 -0.82 -24.59 5.53
N LEU A 105 -0.37 -23.34 5.64
CA LEU A 105 1.01 -23.02 6.02
C LEU A 105 1.37 -23.52 7.42
N VAL A 106 0.48 -23.35 8.40
CA VAL A 106 0.72 -23.77 9.78
C VAL A 106 0.65 -25.29 9.91
N ASN A 107 -0.45 -25.90 9.45
CA ASN A 107 -0.70 -27.32 9.72
C ASN A 107 0.08 -28.26 8.80
N SER A 108 0.36 -27.83 7.56
CA SER A 108 1.00 -28.69 6.55
C SER A 108 2.47 -28.37 6.33
N LEU A 109 2.87 -27.09 6.47
CA LEU A 109 4.24 -26.65 6.19
C LEU A 109 5.03 -26.23 7.44
N GLY A 110 4.42 -26.21 8.63
CA GLY A 110 5.12 -25.95 9.90
C GLY A 110 5.42 -24.48 10.18
N TYR A 111 4.71 -23.54 9.56
CA TYR A 111 4.82 -22.12 9.89
C TYR A 111 4.25 -21.84 11.29
N THR A 112 4.75 -20.80 11.96
CA THR A 112 4.24 -20.36 13.26
C THR A 112 3.61 -18.98 13.13
N LYS A 113 2.40 -18.80 13.66
CA LYS A 113 1.78 -17.46 13.76
C LYS A 113 2.56 -16.58 14.74
N ILE A 114 2.87 -15.36 14.33
CA ILE A 114 3.51 -14.34 15.19
C ILE A 114 2.43 -13.49 15.86
N ASN A 115 1.38 -13.15 15.14
CA ASN A 115 0.19 -12.46 15.64
C ASN A 115 -1.07 -13.28 15.34
N ASP A 116 -2.16 -12.98 16.05
CA ASP A 116 -3.49 -13.50 15.70
C ASP A 116 -4.16 -12.61 14.65
N LEU A 117 -5.22 -13.13 14.02
CA LEU A 117 -6.06 -12.39 13.08
C LEU A 117 -6.78 -11.27 13.84
N PRO A 118 -6.47 -10.00 13.59
CA PRO A 118 -7.13 -8.94 14.31
C PRO A 118 -8.31 -8.55 13.44
N GLU A 119 -9.53 -8.70 13.94
CA GLU A 119 -10.73 -8.14 13.30
C GLU A 119 -10.60 -6.60 13.08
N GLN A 120 -9.60 -5.98 13.73
CA GLN A 120 -9.30 -4.55 13.74
C GLN A 120 -7.94 -4.17 13.12
N ASN A 121 -7.08 -5.10 12.67
CA ASN A 121 -5.83 -4.74 11.98
C ASN A 121 -6.10 -4.51 10.51
N ILE A 122 -6.83 -3.43 10.28
CA ILE A 122 -7.12 -2.89 8.97
C ILE A 122 -6.01 -1.86 8.69
N LEU A 123 -4.82 -2.34 8.33
CA LEU A 123 -3.82 -1.43 7.75
C LEU A 123 -4.22 -1.23 6.28
N ARG A 124 -4.52 0.01 5.90
CA ARG A 124 -4.94 0.37 4.52
C ARG A 124 -6.16 -0.41 4.00
N GLY A 125 -7.09 -0.82 4.86
CA GLY A 125 -8.31 -1.51 4.42
C GLY A 125 -8.21 -3.04 4.27
N CYS A 126 -7.09 -3.66 4.70
CA CYS A 126 -6.76 -5.06 4.39
C CYS A 126 -6.60 -5.87 5.67
N ARG A 127 -6.88 -7.17 5.62
CA ARG A 127 -6.57 -8.09 6.74
C ARG A 127 -5.15 -8.61 6.57
N GLN A 128 -4.36 -8.58 7.64
CA GLN A 128 -2.98 -9.05 7.63
C GLN A 128 -2.74 -10.12 8.69
N LEU A 129 -1.86 -11.07 8.38
CA LEU A 129 -1.35 -12.05 9.34
C LEU A 129 0.14 -12.31 9.10
N VAL A 130 0.93 -12.23 10.17
CA VAL A 130 2.38 -12.46 10.12
C VAL A 130 2.72 -13.85 10.64
N LEU A 131 3.54 -14.54 9.86
CA LEU A 131 3.99 -15.89 10.07
C LEU A 131 5.52 -15.95 10.07
N LYS A 132 6.07 -16.75 10.99
CA LYS A 132 7.46 -17.17 10.96
C LYS A 132 7.59 -18.46 10.17
N GLN A 133 8.60 -18.51 9.32
CA GLN A 133 8.91 -19.71 8.54
C GLN A 133 9.57 -20.79 9.41
N PRO A 134 9.41 -22.08 9.08
CA PRO A 134 10.08 -23.18 9.77
C PRO A 134 11.60 -23.22 9.51
N LYS A 135 12.05 -22.71 8.37
CA LYS A 135 13.46 -22.67 8.01
C LYS A 135 14.15 -21.49 8.70
N GLN A 136 15.46 -21.62 8.95
CA GLN A 136 16.30 -20.54 9.49
C GLN A 136 16.61 -19.47 8.42
N ILE A 137 15.56 -18.90 7.84
CA ILE A 137 15.66 -17.76 6.92
C ILE A 137 15.18 -16.54 7.69
N HIS A 138 15.99 -15.48 7.69
CA HIS A 138 15.79 -14.31 8.56
C HIS A 138 14.82 -13.28 7.96
N PHE A 139 13.62 -13.73 7.57
CA PHE A 139 12.51 -12.83 7.24
C PHE A 139 11.15 -13.46 7.59
N LEU A 140 10.16 -12.60 7.84
CA LEU A 140 8.79 -12.99 8.15
C LEU A 140 7.92 -13.05 6.89
N VAL A 141 6.93 -13.94 6.88
CA VAL A 141 5.90 -13.97 5.85
C VAL A 141 4.70 -13.20 6.35
N GLU A 142 4.27 -12.20 5.60
CA GLU A 142 2.98 -11.57 5.83
C GLU A 142 1.98 -12.06 4.77
N LEU A 143 0.80 -12.48 5.22
CA LEU A 143 -0.34 -12.73 4.35
C LEU A 143 -1.22 -11.50 4.35
N VAL A 144 -1.57 -11.01 3.16
CA VAL A 144 -2.39 -9.82 2.96
C VAL A 144 -3.64 -10.21 2.19
N GLU A 145 -4.78 -10.10 2.85
CA GLU A 145 -6.09 -10.32 2.23
C GLU A 145 -6.76 -8.98 1.99
N PHE A 146 -7.02 -8.74 0.71
CA PHE A 146 -7.77 -7.58 0.24
C PHE A 146 -9.25 -7.95 0.16
N PRO A 147 -10.17 -7.04 0.51
CA PRO A 147 -11.54 -7.13 0.04
C PRO A 147 -11.55 -7.32 -1.49
N GLU A 148 -12.47 -8.13 -2.02
CA GLU A 148 -12.57 -8.43 -3.46
C GLU A 148 -12.64 -7.17 -4.35
N ASP A 149 -13.08 -6.06 -3.76
CA ASP A 149 -13.33 -4.77 -4.41
C ASP A 149 -12.18 -3.75 -4.26
N LEU A 150 -11.01 -4.14 -3.71
CA LEU A 150 -9.98 -3.17 -3.34
C LEU A 150 -8.94 -2.95 -4.45
N LEU A 151 -9.00 -1.75 -5.04
CA LEU A 151 -7.89 -1.14 -5.77
C LEU A 151 -6.99 -0.45 -4.74
N LEU A 152 -5.68 -0.62 -4.83
CA LEU A 152 -4.75 -0.26 -3.74
C LEU A 152 -3.95 0.99 -4.03
N MET A 153 -3.70 1.23 -5.31
CA MET A 153 -2.93 2.35 -5.80
C MET A 153 -3.78 3.13 -6.81
N ILE A 154 -3.46 4.40 -6.97
CA ILE A 154 -4.07 5.21 -8.04
C ILE A 154 -3.69 4.70 -9.41
N SER A 155 -2.51 4.08 -9.54
CA SER A 155 -2.12 3.35 -10.74
C SER A 155 -3.07 2.19 -11.07
N ASP A 156 -3.70 1.56 -10.09
CA ASP A 156 -4.70 0.51 -10.33
C ASP A 156 -6.00 1.12 -10.90
N LEU A 157 -6.43 2.27 -10.37
CA LEU A 157 -7.57 3.01 -10.93
C LEU A 157 -7.29 3.48 -12.37
N ALA A 158 -6.07 3.93 -12.65
CA ALA A 158 -5.66 4.36 -13.97
C ALA A 158 -5.76 3.22 -15.02
N ARG A 159 -5.67 1.96 -14.59
CA ARG A 159 -5.80 0.77 -15.45
C ARG A 159 -7.25 0.38 -15.76
N LEU A 160 -8.24 0.99 -15.11
CA LEU A 160 -9.65 0.80 -15.44
C LEU A 160 -9.92 1.23 -16.89
N ASP A 161 -10.97 0.65 -17.47
CA ASP A 161 -11.51 1.15 -18.73
C ASP A 161 -12.05 2.58 -18.56
N ASP A 162 -12.23 3.29 -19.67
CA ASP A 162 -12.65 4.70 -19.63
C ASP A 162 -13.97 4.88 -18.87
N ARG A 163 -14.90 3.94 -19.02
CA ARG A 163 -16.21 3.99 -18.35
C ARG A 163 -16.05 3.86 -16.84
N GLY A 164 -15.27 2.89 -16.37
CA GLY A 164 -15.01 2.67 -14.96
C GLY A 164 -14.27 3.84 -14.34
N LEU A 165 -13.21 4.33 -14.99
CA LEU A 165 -12.46 5.47 -14.50
C LEU A 165 -13.32 6.74 -14.44
N GLN A 166 -14.14 6.99 -15.46
CA GLN A 166 -15.09 8.12 -15.46
C GLN A 166 -16.18 7.96 -14.38
N ALA A 167 -16.62 6.75 -14.05
CA ALA A 167 -17.56 6.52 -12.96
C ALA A 167 -16.95 6.90 -11.61
N VAL A 168 -15.68 6.55 -11.39
CA VAL A 168 -14.93 6.93 -10.19
C VAL A 168 -14.74 8.45 -10.13
N ILE A 169 -14.15 9.06 -11.18
CA ILE A 169 -13.84 10.50 -11.22
C ILE A 169 -15.07 11.37 -10.91
N ARG A 170 -16.26 10.97 -11.37
CA ARG A 170 -17.50 11.75 -11.16
C ARG A 170 -17.99 11.75 -9.71
N GLN A 171 -17.57 10.79 -8.89
CA GLN A 171 -18.08 10.61 -7.53
C GLN A 171 -17.04 10.94 -6.45
N VAL A 172 -15.76 11.02 -6.82
CA VAL A 172 -14.69 11.39 -5.90
C VAL A 172 -14.67 12.89 -5.68
N ASP A 173 -14.36 13.32 -4.45
CA ASP A 173 -14.17 14.74 -4.12
C ASP A 173 -12.98 15.32 -4.89
N ARG A 174 -13.15 16.52 -5.43
CA ARG A 174 -12.12 17.16 -6.24
C ARG A 174 -10.83 17.39 -5.44
N ASN A 175 -10.92 17.76 -4.17
CA ASN A 175 -9.74 18.00 -3.33
C ASN A 175 -8.96 16.72 -3.10
N ASP A 176 -9.65 15.59 -2.89
CA ASP A 176 -9.00 14.28 -2.77
C ASP A 176 -8.22 13.94 -4.05
N LEU A 177 -8.81 14.18 -5.23
CA LEU A 177 -8.10 13.99 -6.51
C LEU A 177 -6.90 14.93 -6.66
N VAL A 178 -7.00 16.20 -6.25
CA VAL A 178 -5.87 17.14 -6.32
C VAL A 178 -4.69 16.63 -5.50
N ILE A 179 -4.92 16.34 -4.20
CA ILE A 179 -3.88 15.89 -3.28
C ILE A 179 -3.20 14.63 -3.82
N VAL A 180 -4.02 13.67 -4.23
CA VAL A 180 -3.53 12.36 -4.61
C VAL A 180 -2.80 12.42 -5.94
N LEU A 181 -3.39 13.03 -6.97
CA LEU A 181 -2.75 13.16 -8.28
C LEU A 181 -1.49 14.02 -8.24
N SER A 182 -1.38 14.99 -7.33
CA SER A 182 -0.13 15.78 -7.16
C SER A 182 1.09 14.92 -6.84
N ALA A 183 0.92 13.78 -6.17
CA ALA A 183 2.01 12.86 -5.86
C ALA A 183 2.25 11.78 -6.93
N GLU A 184 1.39 11.68 -7.95
CA GLU A 184 1.47 10.63 -8.97
C GLU A 184 2.39 10.98 -10.14
N SER A 185 2.83 9.95 -10.87
CA SER A 185 3.58 10.11 -12.11
C SER A 185 2.76 10.80 -13.21
N GLU A 186 3.42 11.52 -14.12
CA GLU A 186 2.75 12.17 -15.26
C GLU A 186 1.88 11.22 -16.11
N PRO A 187 2.30 9.98 -16.42
CA PRO A 187 1.44 9.02 -17.11
C PRO A 187 0.11 8.74 -16.39
N ILE A 188 0.14 8.63 -15.06
CA ILE A 188 -1.05 8.40 -14.24
C ILE A 188 -1.94 9.65 -14.26
N LYS A 189 -1.37 10.84 -14.02
CA LYS A 189 -2.12 12.11 -14.09
C LYS A 189 -2.83 12.29 -15.44
N GLN A 190 -2.12 12.05 -16.55
CA GLN A 190 -2.68 12.16 -17.90
C GLN A 190 -3.82 11.17 -18.14
N ARG A 191 -3.75 9.98 -17.54
CA ARG A 191 -4.84 8.99 -17.63
C ARG A 191 -6.13 9.50 -16.98
N PHE A 192 -6.02 10.19 -15.84
CA PHE A 192 -7.17 10.84 -15.20
C PHE A 192 -7.66 12.06 -15.99
N PHE A 193 -6.76 12.94 -16.42
CA PHE A 193 -7.12 14.17 -17.16
C PHE A 193 -7.81 13.87 -18.50
N SER A 194 -7.34 12.85 -19.23
CA SER A 194 -7.97 12.41 -20.48
C SER A 194 -9.39 11.84 -20.31
N ASN A 195 -9.77 11.46 -19.09
CA ASN A 195 -11.11 11.00 -18.73
C ASN A 195 -12.00 12.11 -18.13
N MET A 196 -11.57 13.36 -18.22
CA MET A 196 -12.31 14.53 -17.77
C MET A 196 -12.68 15.44 -18.94
N SER A 197 -13.61 16.37 -18.72
CA SER A 197 -13.81 17.47 -19.66
C SER A 197 -12.57 18.38 -19.70
N ARG A 198 -12.29 19.02 -20.84
CA ARG A 198 -11.14 19.95 -20.99
C ARG A 198 -11.06 21.00 -19.86
N ARG A 199 -12.20 21.56 -19.47
CA ARG A 199 -12.27 22.55 -18.39
C ARG A 199 -11.93 21.93 -17.04
N ALA A 200 -12.51 20.77 -16.72
CA ALA A 200 -12.27 20.09 -15.44
C ALA A 200 -10.81 19.63 -15.33
N ALA A 201 -10.25 19.07 -16.41
CA ALA A 201 -8.85 18.68 -16.48
C ALA A 201 -7.92 19.87 -16.23
N SER A 202 -8.11 20.98 -16.97
CA SER A 202 -7.28 22.20 -16.80
C SER A 202 -7.34 22.74 -15.37
N MET A 203 -8.54 22.82 -14.78
CA MET A 203 -8.68 23.30 -13.40
C MET A 203 -8.04 22.37 -12.38
N LEU A 204 -8.06 21.05 -12.60
CA LEU A 204 -7.44 20.09 -11.69
C LEU A 204 -5.92 20.11 -11.82
N GLU A 205 -5.41 20.22 -13.05
CA GLU A 205 -3.99 20.30 -13.34
C GLU A 205 -3.35 21.57 -12.75
N ASP A 206 -4.03 22.72 -12.85
CA ASP A 206 -3.55 23.97 -12.26
C ASP A 206 -3.49 23.89 -10.73
N ASP A 207 -4.50 23.29 -10.09
CA ASP A 207 -4.48 23.06 -8.64
C ASP A 207 -3.37 22.10 -8.22
N CYS A 208 -3.12 21.04 -9.00
CA CYS A 208 -2.02 20.13 -8.73
C CYS A 208 -0.66 20.84 -8.74
N LYS A 209 -0.45 21.82 -9.63
CA LYS A 209 0.78 22.61 -9.72
C LYS A 209 1.00 23.54 -8.52
N LEU A 210 -0.07 23.91 -7.81
CA LEU A 210 0.04 24.73 -6.59
C LEU A 210 0.61 23.94 -5.40
N ILE A 211 0.59 22.61 -5.48
CA ILE A 211 1.11 21.73 -4.45
C ILE A 211 2.53 21.31 -4.83
N SER A 212 3.52 21.92 -4.17
CA SER A 212 4.92 21.56 -4.36
C SER A 212 5.33 20.29 -3.58
N GLU A 213 4.64 20.00 -2.49
CA GLU A 213 4.89 18.83 -1.64
C GLU A 213 3.56 18.33 -1.06
N VAL A 214 3.35 17.02 -1.12
CA VAL A 214 2.13 16.38 -0.59
C VAL A 214 2.46 15.77 0.76
N ASN A 215 1.70 16.17 1.79
CA ASN A 215 1.81 15.52 3.10
C ASN A 215 1.34 14.06 3.00
N PRO A 216 2.13 13.08 3.46
CA PRO A 216 1.79 11.67 3.32
C PRO A 216 0.54 11.21 4.08
N LEU A 217 0.29 11.77 5.26
CA LEU A 217 -0.90 11.46 6.05
C LEU A 217 -2.15 11.95 5.32
N THR A 218 -2.09 13.17 4.79
CA THR A 218 -3.16 13.73 3.96
C THR A 218 -3.38 12.90 2.70
N TYR A 219 -2.30 12.48 2.02
CA TYR A 219 -2.38 11.62 0.84
C TYR A 219 -3.12 10.32 1.15
N ASN A 220 -2.72 9.61 2.22
CA ASN A 220 -3.36 8.35 2.59
C ASN A 220 -4.83 8.55 2.97
N GLN A 221 -5.16 9.63 3.67
CA GLN A 221 -6.55 9.95 4.02
C GLN A 221 -7.41 10.22 2.77
N CYS A 222 -6.89 11.00 1.82
CA CYS A 222 -7.56 11.24 0.54
C CYS A 222 -7.70 9.94 -0.28
N LEU A 223 -6.68 9.08 -0.27
CA LEU A 223 -6.72 7.79 -0.94
C LEU A 223 -7.78 6.85 -0.32
N ASP A 224 -7.92 6.84 1.00
CA ASP A 224 -8.95 6.07 1.70
C ASP A 224 -10.37 6.56 1.35
N ASN A 225 -10.56 7.88 1.21
CA ASN A 225 -11.82 8.46 0.72
C ASN A 225 -12.13 7.98 -0.71
N ILE A 226 -11.13 7.99 -1.60
CA ILE A 226 -11.27 7.48 -2.98
C ILE A 226 -11.64 6.00 -2.95
N HIS A 227 -10.97 5.18 -2.14
CA HIS A 227 -11.28 3.75 -2.01
C HIS A 227 -12.70 3.52 -1.48
N ALA A 228 -13.17 4.34 -0.54
CA ALA A 228 -14.55 4.26 -0.06
C ALA A 228 -15.57 4.52 -1.18
N VAL A 229 -15.31 5.51 -2.05
CA VAL A 229 -16.13 5.78 -3.24
C VAL A 229 -16.10 4.60 -4.20
N VAL A 230 -14.91 4.09 -4.53
CA VAL A 230 -14.74 2.93 -5.44
C VAL A 230 -15.54 1.72 -4.95
N ARG A 231 -15.42 1.37 -3.66
CA ARG A 231 -16.18 0.26 -3.05
C ARG A 231 -17.69 0.47 -3.16
N ARG A 232 -18.17 1.71 -2.98
CA ARG A 232 -19.60 2.03 -3.16
C ARG A 232 -20.04 1.78 -4.60
N ILE A 233 -19.27 2.25 -5.59
CA ILE A 233 -19.59 2.07 -7.01
C ILE A 233 -19.62 0.59 -7.41
N ILE A 234 -18.71 -0.22 -6.88
CA ILE A 234 -18.68 -1.68 -7.12
C ILE A 234 -19.91 -2.35 -6.52
N ARG A 235 -20.28 -2.02 -5.28
CA ARG A 235 -21.50 -2.55 -4.63
C ARG A 235 -22.78 -2.18 -5.36
N GLU A 236 -22.82 -1.01 -6.01
CA GLU A 236 -23.93 -0.59 -6.86
C GLU A 236 -23.96 -1.30 -8.22
N GLY A 237 -22.93 -2.10 -8.55
CA GLY A 237 -22.78 -2.78 -9.84
C GLY A 237 -22.33 -1.86 -10.98
N ASN A 238 -21.92 -0.62 -10.65
CA ASN A 238 -21.53 0.40 -11.62
C ASN A 238 -20.04 0.31 -12.03
N LEU A 239 -19.27 -0.54 -11.36
CA LEU A 239 -17.87 -0.84 -11.67
C LEU A 239 -17.65 -2.35 -11.47
N VAL A 240 -17.07 -3.00 -12.47
CA VAL A 240 -16.63 -4.39 -12.39
C VAL A 240 -15.11 -4.40 -12.49
N LEU A 241 -14.45 -4.89 -11.44
CA LEU A 241 -13.00 -5.07 -11.47
C LEU A 241 -12.70 -6.35 -12.25
N ASP A 242 -11.93 -6.24 -13.34
CA ASP A 242 -11.43 -7.43 -14.01
C ASP A 242 -10.36 -8.07 -13.13
N SER A 243 -10.72 -9.17 -12.46
CA SER A 243 -9.83 -9.92 -11.56
C SER A 243 -8.65 -10.63 -12.26
N SER A 244 -8.46 -10.35 -13.55
CA SER A 244 -7.60 -11.07 -14.48
C SER A 244 -6.53 -10.15 -15.08
N LYS A 245 -5.50 -9.78 -14.29
CA LYS A 245 -4.13 -9.51 -14.77
C LYS A 245 -3.15 -9.40 -13.60
#